data_AF-A0AAN9W001-F1
#
_entry.id   AF-A0AAN9W001-F1
#
_cell.length_a   1.000
_cell.length_b   1.000
_cell.length_c   1.000
_cell.angle_alpha   90.00
_cell.angle_beta   90.00
_cell.angle_gamma   90.00
#
_symmetry.space_group_name_H-M   'P 1'
#
loop_
_entity.id
_entity.type
_entity.pdbx_description
1 polymer ?
#
loop_
_entity_poly.entity_id
_entity_poly.type
_entity_poly.pdbx_seq_one_letter_code
_entity_poly.pdbx_strand_id
1 'polypeptide(L)'
;MPQGKLKVKAKGAAPKSKKKATKGPAVTKRGNRPIQPKKKQQKEAQKLNKVVTKTVNQAMEEELRARALDGRKSLTNKKQATPKKAAAKKSKK
;
A
#
# COMPACT_ATOMS: atom_id res chain seq x y z
N MET A 1 -53.19 20.54 -48.46
CA MET A 1 -52.64 19.28 -49.03
C MET A 1 -51.40 18.90 -48.22
N PRO A 2 -51.27 17.66 -47.73
CA PRO A 2 -50.05 17.24 -47.04
C PRO A 2 -48.88 17.09 -48.02
N GLN A 3 -47.83 17.87 -47.78
CA GLN A 3 -46.60 17.97 -48.56
C GLN A 3 -45.83 16.64 -48.51
N GLY A 4 -45.57 16.08 -49.68
CA GLY A 4 -45.06 14.71 -49.86
C GLY A 4 -43.69 14.43 -49.24
N LYS A 5 -43.53 13.16 -48.87
CA LYS A 5 -42.39 12.49 -48.23
C LYS A 5 -41.10 12.58 -49.08
N LEU A 6 -40.20 13.50 -48.75
CA LEU A 6 -38.83 13.53 -49.32
C LEU A 6 -37.94 12.49 -48.62
N LYS A 7 -37.79 11.32 -49.25
CA LYS A 7 -36.86 10.26 -48.85
C LYS A 7 -35.48 10.52 -49.48
N VAL A 8 -34.70 11.44 -48.91
CA VAL A 8 -33.31 11.66 -49.34
C VAL A 8 -32.37 10.86 -48.44
N LYS A 9 -31.71 9.86 -49.00
CA LYS A 9 -30.65 9.08 -48.34
C LYS A 9 -29.40 9.94 -48.27
N ALA A 10 -29.33 10.84 -47.28
CA ALA A 10 -28.09 11.52 -46.97
C ALA A 10 -27.04 10.44 -46.64
N LYS A 11 -26.03 10.29 -47.51
CA LYS A 11 -24.81 9.55 -47.20
C LYS A 11 -24.04 10.36 -46.15
N GLY A 12 -24.54 10.32 -44.91
CA GLY A 12 -23.81 10.80 -43.76
C GLY A 12 -22.52 10.00 -43.66
N ALA A 13 -21.40 10.69 -43.65
CA ALA A 13 -20.09 10.10 -43.40
C ALA A 13 -20.21 9.17 -42.19
N ALA A 14 -19.86 7.90 -42.39
CA ALA A 14 -19.94 6.89 -41.35
C ALA A 14 -19.21 7.41 -40.10
N PRO A 15 -19.80 7.33 -38.89
CA PRO A 15 -19.04 7.61 -37.68
C PRO A 15 -17.89 6.61 -37.66
N LYS A 16 -16.65 7.12 -37.62
CA LYS A 16 -15.43 6.31 -37.47
C LYS A 16 -15.66 5.35 -36.32
N SER A 17 -15.91 4.08 -36.64
CA SER A 17 -16.15 3.05 -35.65
C SER A 17 -14.92 3.04 -34.76
N LYS A 18 -15.13 3.33 -33.46
CA LYS A 18 -14.10 3.12 -32.46
C LYS A 18 -13.75 1.64 -32.53
N LYS A 19 -12.61 1.32 -33.15
CA LYS A 19 -12.11 -0.06 -33.25
C LYS A 19 -12.12 -0.61 -31.83
N LYS A 20 -12.93 -1.64 -31.59
CA LYS A 20 -12.88 -2.37 -30.32
C LYS A 20 -11.46 -2.87 -30.20
N ALA A 21 -10.74 -2.45 -29.15
CA ALA A 21 -9.46 -3.03 -28.84
C ALA A 21 -9.64 -4.54 -28.77
N THR A 22 -8.97 -5.27 -29.65
CA THR A 22 -8.85 -6.72 -29.55
C THR A 22 -8.15 -6.97 -28.21
N LYS A 23 -8.93 -7.36 -27.20
CA LYS A 23 -8.36 -7.93 -25.98
C LYS A 23 -7.47 -9.07 -26.48
N GLY A 24 -6.16 -8.94 -26.28
CA GLY A 24 -5.20 -10.01 -26.57
C GLY A 24 -5.66 -11.32 -25.91
N PRO A 25 -5.12 -12.47 -26.33
CA PRO A 25 -5.62 -13.78 -25.91
C PRO A 25 -5.83 -13.77 -24.40
N ALA A 26 -7.09 -13.86 -23.99
CA ALA A 26 -7.44 -13.99 -22.60
C ALA A 26 -6.75 -15.26 -22.15
N VAL A 27 -5.64 -15.13 -21.42
CA VAL A 27 -4.89 -16.26 -20.88
C VAL A 27 -5.88 -16.98 -19.98
N THR A 28 -6.52 -18.02 -20.53
CA THR A 28 -7.34 -18.94 -19.78
C THR A 28 -6.39 -19.57 -18.80
N LYS A 29 -6.42 -19.06 -17.56
CA LYS A 29 -5.66 -19.67 -16.47
C LYS A 29 -6.17 -21.10 -16.40
N ARG A 30 -5.28 -22.07 -16.66
CA ARG A 30 -5.61 -23.51 -16.53
C ARG A 30 -6.33 -23.70 -15.19
N GLY A 31 -7.44 -24.45 -15.18
CA GLY A 31 -8.27 -24.62 -13.97
C GLY A 31 -7.50 -25.14 -12.76
N ASN A 32 -6.37 -25.80 -13.01
CA ASN A 32 -5.46 -26.35 -11.98
C ASN A 32 -4.22 -25.48 -11.69
N ARG A 33 -4.15 -24.24 -12.17
CA ARG A 33 -2.99 -23.36 -11.92
C ARG A 33 -3.15 -22.68 -10.55
N PRO A 34 -2.14 -22.71 -9.67
CA PRO A 34 -2.19 -22.00 -8.40
C PRO A 34 -2.58 -20.54 -8.58
N ILE A 35 -3.58 -20.09 -7.82
CA ILE A 35 -4.08 -18.71 -7.88
C ILE A 35 -2.94 -17.80 -7.43
N GLN A 36 -2.45 -16.95 -8.35
CA GLN A 36 -1.46 -15.95 -8.00
C GLN A 36 -2.02 -15.06 -6.86
N PRO A 37 -1.24 -14.82 -5.80
CA PRO A 37 -1.73 -14.05 -4.66
C PRO A 37 -2.09 -12.64 -5.12
N LYS A 38 -3.37 -12.29 -4.96
CA LYS A 38 -3.97 -11.03 -5.44
C LYS A 38 -3.22 -9.75 -5.00
N LYS A 39 -2.40 -9.84 -3.95
CA LYS A 39 -1.68 -8.72 -3.32
C LYS A 39 -0.15 -8.84 -3.40
N LYS A 40 0.42 -9.60 -4.34
CA LYS A 40 1.89 -9.79 -4.43
C LYS A 40 2.66 -8.47 -4.51
N GLN A 41 2.26 -7.58 -5.42
CA GLN A 41 2.88 -6.27 -5.60
C GLN A 41 2.78 -5.38 -4.35
N GLN A 42 1.61 -5.38 -3.68
CA GLN A 42 1.42 -4.63 -2.43
C GLN A 42 2.31 -5.17 -1.29
N LYS A 43 2.47 -6.49 -1.19
CA LYS A 43 3.36 -7.11 -0.19
C LYS A 43 4.82 -6.76 -0.45
N GLU A 44 5.24 -6.70 -1.72
CA GLU A 44 6.60 -6.31 -2.10
C GLU A 44 6.86 -4.84 -1.79
N ALA A 45 5.96 -3.93 -2.18
CA ALA A 45 6.06 -2.51 -1.85
C ALA A 45 6.09 -2.26 -0.33
N GLN A 46 5.25 -2.96 0.45
CA GLN A 46 5.28 -2.89 1.91
C GLN A 46 6.60 -3.38 2.51
N LYS A 47 7.22 -4.42 1.94
CA LYS A 47 8.54 -4.89 2.38
C LYS A 47 9.60 -3.84 2.10
N LEU A 48 9.59 -3.24 0.91
CA LEU A 48 10.53 -2.16 0.55
C LEU A 48 10.39 -0.96 1.49
N ASN A 49 9.16 -0.49 1.71
CA ASN A 49 8.90 0.61 2.65
C ASN A 49 9.39 0.28 4.06
N LYS A 50 9.17 -0.94 4.55
CA LYS A 50 9.68 -1.36 5.86
C LYS A 50 11.20 -1.34 5.95
N VAL A 51 11.92 -1.71 4.90
CA VAL A 51 13.39 -1.64 4.86
C VAL A 51 13.83 -0.19 4.93
N VAL A 52 13.26 0.66 4.07
CA VAL A 52 13.59 2.10 4.03
C VAL A 52 13.33 2.78 5.37
N THR A 53 12.16 2.57 5.97
CA THR A 53 11.83 3.15 7.28
C THR A 53 12.80 2.69 8.37
N LYS A 54 13.17 1.40 8.38
CA LYS A 54 14.15 0.89 9.35
C LYS A 54 15.52 1.53 9.16
N THR A 55 16.00 1.65 7.92
CA THR A 55 17.32 2.24 7.65
C THR A 55 17.37 3.72 8.01
N VAL A 56 16.32 4.49 7.68
CA VAL A 56 16.26 5.91 8.02
C VAL A 56 16.18 6.11 9.52
N ASN A 57 15.35 5.33 10.22
CA ASN A 57 15.25 5.40 11.68
C ASN A 57 16.57 5.00 12.36
N GLN A 58 17.25 3.97 11.86
CA GLN A 58 18.55 3.56 12.39
C GLN A 58 19.60 4.66 12.23
N ALA A 59 19.69 5.27 11.05
CA ALA A 59 20.63 6.37 10.81
C ALA A 59 20.35 7.57 11.73
N MET A 60 19.08 7.98 11.85
CA MET A 60 18.70 9.07 12.75
C MET A 60 19.00 8.74 14.23
N GLU A 61 18.71 7.52 14.67
CA GLU A 61 19.05 7.09 16.03
C GLU A 61 20.56 7.08 16.28
N GLU A 62 21.36 6.72 15.28
CA GLU A 62 22.81 6.74 15.37
C GLU A 62 23.35 8.16 15.51
N GLU A 63 22.83 9.12 14.72
CA GLU A 63 23.19 10.53 14.85
C GLU A 63 22.83 11.10 16.23
N LEU A 64 21.62 10.80 16.71
CA LEU A 64 21.17 11.27 18.02
C LEU A 64 22.02 10.67 19.15
N ARG A 65 22.34 9.36 19.08
CA ARG A 65 23.21 8.71 20.08
C ARG A 65 24.65 9.18 19.98
N ALA A 66 25.17 9.44 18.78
CA ALA A 66 26.50 10.00 18.58
C ALA A 66 26.63 11.36 19.27
N ARG A 67 25.61 12.21 19.16
CA ARG A 67 25.58 13.53 19.80
C ARG A 67 25.36 13.47 21.31
N ALA A 68 24.54 12.54 21.81
CA ALA A 68 24.14 12.52 23.21
C ALA A 68 25.01 11.65 24.11
N LEU A 69 25.54 10.54 23.61
CA LEU A 69 26.21 9.49 24.38
C LEU A 69 27.54 9.04 23.75
N ASP A 70 28.13 9.88 22.88
CA ASP A 70 29.33 9.57 22.07
C ASP A 70 29.20 8.24 21.29
N GLY A 71 27.97 7.90 20.87
CA GLY A 71 27.70 6.69 20.07
C GLY A 71 27.65 5.40 20.89
N ARG A 72 27.70 5.46 22.23
CA ARG A 72 27.57 4.28 23.08
C ARG A 72 26.15 3.69 22.97
N LYS A 73 26.05 2.53 22.33
CA LYS A 73 24.81 1.72 22.29
C LYS A 73 24.77 0.85 23.56
N SER A 74 24.20 1.38 24.65
CA SER A 74 24.02 0.56 25.84
C SER A 74 23.01 -0.55 25.54
N LEU A 75 23.42 -1.80 25.76
CA LEU A 75 22.51 -2.96 25.72
C LEU A 75 21.67 -2.98 27.00
N THR A 76 20.94 -1.90 27.29
CA THR A 76 20.07 -1.90 28.48
C THR A 76 18.81 -2.66 28.12
N ASN A 77 18.83 -3.94 28.50
CA ASN A 77 17.68 -4.83 28.50
C ASN A 77 16.44 -4.12 29.04
N LYS A 78 15.34 -4.33 28.32
CA LYS A 78 13.94 -4.02 28.65
C LYS A 78 13.58 -4.39 30.10
N LYS A 79 13.99 -3.58 31.08
CA LYS A 79 13.60 -3.65 32.50
C LYS A 79 13.61 -2.25 33.12
N GLN A 80 12.84 -1.34 32.54
CA GLN A 80 12.26 -0.25 33.30
C GLN A 80 10.75 -0.22 33.04
N ALA A 81 10.12 -1.38 33.26
CA ALA A 81 8.72 -1.37 33.65
C ALA A 81 8.70 -0.77 35.05
N THR A 82 8.23 0.47 35.15
CA THR A 82 8.02 1.21 36.39
C THR A 82 7.44 0.33 37.49
N PRO A 83 7.98 0.31 38.72
CA PRO A 83 7.29 -0.32 39.83
C PRO A 83 5.96 0.42 40.04
N LYS A 84 4.85 -0.29 39.88
CA LYS A 84 3.53 0.20 40.30
C LYS A 84 3.68 0.72 41.73
N LYS A 85 3.33 2.00 41.94
CA LYS A 85 3.16 2.64 43.25
C LYS A 85 2.62 1.61 44.24
N ALA A 86 3.43 1.22 45.21
CA ALA A 86 2.96 0.46 46.35
C ALA A 86 1.77 1.21 46.96
N ALA A 87 0.63 0.54 47.04
CA ALA A 87 -0.57 1.07 47.67
C ALA A 87 -0.18 1.58 49.06
N ALA A 88 -0.33 2.89 49.23
CA ALA A 88 -0.05 3.57 50.46
C ALA A 88 -0.83 2.91 51.60
N LYS A 89 -0.09 2.56 52.65
CA LYS A 89 -0.52 2.38 54.03
C LYS A 89 -1.91 3.00 54.29
N LYS A 90 -2.91 2.17 54.47
CA LYS A 90 -4.05 2.48 55.34
C LYS A 90 -3.96 1.61 56.59
N SER A 91 -2.94 1.86 57.39
CA SER A 91 -3.05 1.69 58.83
C SER A 91 -3.72 2.97 59.36
N LYS A 92 -5.04 2.94 59.54
CA LYS A 92 -5.74 3.89 60.40
C LYS A 92 -6.60 3.07 61.35
N LYS A 93 -6.09 3.02 62.58
CA LYS A 93 -6.77 3.10 63.88
C LYS A 93 -8.24 2.71 63.91
#